data_AF-A0A2W1LRC8-F1
#
_entry.id   AF-A0A2W1LRC8-F1
#
_cell.length_a   1.000
_cell.length_b   1.000
_cell.length_c   1.000
_cell.angle_alpha   90.00
_cell.angle_beta   90.00
_cell.angle_gamma   90.00
#
_symmetry.space_group_name_H-M   'P 1'
#
loop_
_entity.id
_entity.type
_entity.pdbx_description
1 polymer ?
#
loop_
_entity_poly.entity_id
_entity_poly.type
_entity_poly.pdbx_seq_one_letter_code
_entity_poly.pdbx_strand_id
1 'polypeptide(L)'
;MKKFKIFFDIEKEEQWLNEQLQKGYRCTNISRLGTYTFEQIDKRYVVRLDYQDYLPKEKFEEYQGIYEDFGWKYINGSRLGGIQYWQKEDAGQNDIFSDRQSKRNYYKRVMGYTSGLGVLLLSICFMLYKDSGLYLTEGLWSMEGALFWKALLFETPFALLRLLPALMVGFFASSFYKAYRKQSRLKEN
;
A
#
# COMPACT_ATOMS: atom_id res chain seq x y z
N MET A 1 5.41 18.86 12.10
CA MET A 1 6.54 18.04 11.61
C MET A 1 6.16 17.35 10.30
N LYS A 2 7.03 17.33 9.28
CA LYS A 2 6.79 16.57 8.04
C LYS A 2 7.68 15.33 7.98
N LYS A 3 7.16 14.20 7.52
CA LYS A 3 7.94 12.97 7.28
C LYS A 3 7.62 12.41 5.90
N PHE A 4 8.65 11.96 5.19
CA PHE A 4 8.51 11.27 3.92
C PHE A 4 8.64 9.76 4.13
N LYS A 5 7.66 8.99 3.66
CA LYS A 5 7.69 7.53 3.69
C LYS A 5 6.73 6.96 2.64
N ILE A 6 7.06 5.81 2.06
CA ILE A 6 6.19 5.14 1.09
C ILE A 6 5.85 3.76 1.64
N PHE A 7 4.57 3.41 1.59
CA PHE A 7 4.06 2.11 2.00
C PHE A 7 3.35 1.43 0.84
N PHE A 8 3.58 0.12 0.73
CA PHE A 8 2.86 -0.76 -0.20
C PHE A 8 1.94 -1.74 0.55
N ASP A 9 2.01 -1.74 1.89
CA ASP A 9 1.19 -2.57 2.79
C ASP A 9 0.39 -1.63 3.69
N ILE A 10 -0.94 -1.63 3.50
CA ILE A 10 -1.88 -0.76 4.21
C ILE A 10 -1.79 -1.00 5.74
N GLU A 11 -1.59 -2.24 6.17
CA GLU A 11 -1.54 -2.55 7.60
C GLU A 11 -0.26 -2.01 8.24
N LYS A 12 0.87 -2.05 7.51
CA LYS A 12 2.13 -1.44 7.99
C LYS A 12 2.05 0.07 8.05
N GLU A 13 1.35 0.69 7.10
CA GLU A 13 1.11 2.12 7.11
C GLU A 13 0.25 2.52 8.31
N GLU A 14 -0.84 1.80 8.55
CA GLU A 14 -1.71 2.00 9.72
C GLU A 14 -0.92 1.86 11.02
N GLN A 15 -0.13 0.79 11.15
CA GLN A 15 0.70 0.58 12.34
C GLN A 15 1.68 1.74 12.55
N TRP A 16 2.37 2.17 11.50
CA TRP A 16 3.33 3.27 11.60
C TRP A 16 2.67 4.60 11.98
N LEU A 17 1.46 4.87 11.47
CA LEU A 17 0.68 6.06 11.86
C LEU A 17 0.30 5.99 13.34
N ASN A 18 -0.16 4.84 13.83
CA ASN A 18 -0.47 4.64 15.25
C ASN A 18 0.77 4.76 16.15
N GLU A 19 1.95 4.32 15.70
CA GLU A 19 3.22 4.55 16.40
C GLU A 19 3.59 6.03 16.50
N GLN A 20 3.22 6.86 15.51
CA GLN A 20 3.40 8.32 15.62
C GLN A 20 2.41 8.93 16.61
N LEU A 21 1.17 8.45 16.64
CA LEU A 21 0.15 8.90 17.61
C LEU A 21 0.59 8.62 19.05
N GLN A 22 1.16 7.45 19.31
CA GLN A 22 1.71 7.09 20.62
C GLN A 22 2.84 8.02 21.07
N LYS A 23 3.56 8.62 20.12
CA LYS A 23 4.60 9.63 20.39
C LYS A 23 4.04 11.05 20.56
N GLY A 24 2.72 11.21 20.56
CA GLY A 24 2.04 12.50 20.67
C GLY A 24 1.93 13.26 19.35
N TYR A 25 1.99 12.58 18.20
CA TYR A 25 1.93 13.22 16.87
C TYR A 25 0.72 12.75 16.05
N ARG A 26 -0.20 13.66 15.76
CA ARG A 26 -1.38 13.45 14.93
C ARG A 26 -1.11 13.75 13.47
N CYS A 27 -1.41 12.81 12.57
CA CYS A 27 -1.37 13.08 11.14
C CYS A 27 -2.55 13.95 10.71
N THR A 28 -2.29 15.10 10.09
CA THR A 28 -3.33 16.02 9.59
C THR A 28 -3.41 16.10 8.09
N ASN A 29 -2.32 15.78 7.38
CA ASN A 29 -2.31 15.78 5.93
C ASN A 29 -1.40 14.69 5.38
N ILE A 30 -1.80 14.10 4.26
CA ILE A 30 -1.07 13.04 3.56
C ILE A 30 -1.00 13.44 2.08
N SER A 31 0.19 13.79 1.61
CA SER A 31 0.39 14.02 0.19
C SER A 31 0.33 12.70 -0.57
N ARG A 32 -0.20 12.73 -1.79
CA ARG A 32 -0.13 11.60 -2.74
C ARG A 32 1.30 11.13 -3.02
N LEU A 33 2.29 11.99 -2.77
CA LEU A 33 3.71 11.69 -2.92
C LEU A 33 4.34 11.06 -1.66
N GLY A 34 3.55 10.58 -0.69
CA GLY A 34 4.10 9.93 0.52
C GLY A 34 4.68 10.90 1.55
N THR A 35 4.22 12.15 1.56
CA THR A 35 4.60 13.13 2.60
C THR A 35 3.49 13.25 3.64
N TYR A 36 3.79 12.94 4.89
CA TYR A 36 2.86 13.01 6.01
C TYR A 36 3.17 14.25 6.85
N THR A 37 2.14 15.04 7.14
CA THR A 37 2.22 16.20 8.02
C THR A 37 1.62 15.85 9.36
N PHE A 38 2.39 16.11 10.41
CA PHE A 38 2.05 15.82 11.79
C PHE A 38 1.99 17.08 12.64
N GLU A 39 1.05 17.08 13.57
CA GLU A 39 0.87 18.08 14.63
C GLU A 39 1.01 17.42 15.99
N GLN A 40 1.49 18.16 16.99
CA GLN A 40 1.59 17.66 18.35
C GLN A 40 0.21 17.66 19.01
N ILE A 41 -0.09 16.61 19.76
CA ILE A 41 -1.37 16.40 20.44
C ILE A 41 -1.16 15.92 21.87
N ASP A 42 -2.02 16.38 22.77
CA ASP A 42 -2.04 15.95 24.17
C ASP A 42 -3.02 14.80 24.42
N LYS A 43 -4.01 14.64 23.53
CA LYS A 43 -5.05 13.61 23.59
C LYS A 43 -4.65 12.36 22.80
N ARG A 44 -5.14 11.20 23.22
CA ARG A 44 -4.93 9.94 22.50
C ARG A 44 -5.92 9.81 21.34
N TYR A 45 -5.39 9.52 20.17
CA TYR A 45 -6.16 9.24 18.95
C TYR A 45 -5.76 7.89 18.38
N VAL A 46 -6.65 7.30 17.61
CA VAL A 46 -6.42 6.09 16.82
C VAL A 46 -6.64 6.40 15.35
N VAL A 47 -5.79 5.83 14.50
CA VAL A 47 -5.94 5.87 13.05
C VAL A 47 -6.28 4.48 12.54
N ARG A 48 -7.24 4.43 11.61
CA ARG A 48 -7.62 3.25 10.85
C ARG A 48 -7.64 3.55 9.37
N LEU A 49 -7.17 2.60 8.59
CA LEU A 49 -7.16 2.68 7.14
C LEU A 49 -8.20 1.71 6.57
N ASP A 50 -9.05 2.23 5.70
CA ASP A 50 -9.92 1.41 4.84
C ASP A 50 -9.39 1.48 3.41
N TYR A 51 -9.80 0.52 2.58
CA TYR A 51 -9.55 0.52 1.15
C TYR A 51 -10.89 0.49 0.44
N GLN A 52 -11.11 1.44 -0.45
CA GLN A 52 -12.29 1.47 -1.32
C GLN A 52 -11.89 1.52 -2.79
N ASP A 53 -12.74 0.90 -3.61
CA ASP A 53 -12.67 1.04 -5.06
C ASP A 53 -13.32 2.37 -5.49
N TYR A 54 -13.49 2.55 -6.80
CA TYR A 54 -14.21 3.71 -7.32
C TYR A 54 -15.62 3.82 -6.73
N LEU A 55 -15.93 5.00 -6.18
CA LEU A 55 -17.25 5.34 -5.69
C LEU A 55 -17.78 6.59 -6.42
N PRO A 56 -19.02 6.54 -6.95
CA PRO A 56 -19.74 7.74 -7.37
C PRO A 56 -19.82 8.76 -6.23
N LYS A 57 -19.93 10.05 -6.57
CA LYS A 57 -19.90 11.15 -5.59
C LYS A 57 -20.90 10.94 -4.44
N GLU A 58 -22.17 10.66 -4.77
CA GLU A 58 -23.24 10.45 -3.78
C GLU A 58 -22.94 9.29 -2.83
N LYS A 59 -22.49 8.15 -3.36
CA LYS A 59 -22.10 6.98 -2.55
C LYS A 59 -20.87 7.22 -1.69
N PHE A 60 -19.95 8.08 -2.16
CA PHE A 60 -18.77 8.45 -1.40
C PHE A 60 -19.14 9.36 -0.22
N GLU A 61 -20.04 10.32 -0.43
CA GLU A 61 -20.57 11.18 0.62
C GLU A 61 -21.38 10.37 1.65
N GLU A 62 -22.22 9.43 1.20
CA GLU A 62 -22.93 8.48 2.08
C GLU A 62 -21.94 7.62 2.90
N TYR A 63 -20.94 7.05 2.24
CA TYR A 63 -19.86 6.30 2.89
C TYR A 63 -19.17 7.15 3.97
N GLN A 64 -18.86 8.41 3.68
CA GLN A 64 -18.21 9.29 4.65
C GLN A 64 -19.12 9.61 5.83
N GLY A 65 -20.39 9.94 5.58
CA GLY A 65 -21.38 10.26 6.60
C GLY A 65 -21.57 9.11 7.60
N ILE A 66 -21.62 7.86 7.12
CA ILE A 66 -21.74 6.68 8.00
C ILE A 66 -20.60 6.65 9.03
N TYR A 67 -19.34 6.87 8.62
CA TYR A 67 -18.22 6.84 9.56
C TYR A 67 -18.16 8.06 10.47
N GLU A 68 -18.56 9.23 9.97
CA GLU A 68 -18.67 10.45 10.76
C GLU A 68 -19.71 10.32 11.88
N ASP A 69 -20.84 9.64 11.61
CA ASP A 69 -21.86 9.33 12.63
C ASP A 69 -21.31 8.42 13.74
N PHE A 70 -20.34 7.54 13.43
CA PHE A 70 -19.62 6.73 14.42
C PHE A 70 -18.45 7.47 15.10
N GLY A 71 -18.29 8.78 14.83
CA GLY A 71 -17.28 9.65 15.42
C GLY A 71 -15.90 9.57 14.76
N TRP A 72 -15.79 8.98 13.57
CA TRP A 72 -14.56 9.01 12.79
C TRP A 72 -14.45 10.31 12.00
N LYS A 73 -13.27 10.93 12.03
CA LYS A 73 -12.92 12.09 11.22
C LYS A 73 -12.13 11.64 10.00
N TYR A 74 -12.58 12.07 8.83
CA TYR A 74 -11.89 11.83 7.57
C TYR A 74 -10.65 12.71 7.45
N ILE A 75 -9.48 12.11 7.19
CA ILE A 75 -8.22 12.85 7.00
C ILE A 75 -7.92 13.01 5.51
N ASN A 76 -7.97 11.91 4.77
CA ASN A 76 -7.54 11.87 3.38
C ASN A 76 -8.07 10.62 2.68
N GLY A 77 -7.99 10.63 1.36
CA GLY A 77 -8.44 9.55 0.49
C GLY A 77 -8.98 10.10 -0.82
N SER A 78 -9.41 9.20 -1.69
CA SER A 78 -9.89 9.54 -3.02
C SER A 78 -11.14 8.73 -3.36
N ARG A 79 -12.14 9.40 -3.94
CA ARG A 79 -13.32 8.74 -4.52
C ARG A 79 -13.00 7.87 -5.74
N LEU A 80 -11.85 8.12 -6.38
CA LEU A 80 -11.39 7.34 -7.54
C LEU A 80 -10.82 5.97 -7.14
N GLY A 81 -10.91 5.61 -5.87
CA GLY A 81 -10.34 4.41 -5.29
C GLY A 81 -9.01 4.69 -4.59
N GLY A 82 -8.67 3.78 -3.68
CA GLY A 82 -7.47 3.84 -2.86
C GLY A 82 -7.77 3.79 -1.37
N ILE A 83 -6.73 4.13 -0.60
CA ILE A 83 -6.76 4.11 0.87
C ILE A 83 -7.56 5.31 1.38
N GLN A 84 -8.48 5.06 2.29
CA GLN A 84 -9.26 6.05 3.02
C GLN A 84 -8.74 6.12 4.45
N TYR A 85 -8.40 7.32 4.91
CA TYR A 85 -7.72 7.56 6.18
C TYR A 85 -8.71 8.12 7.18
N TRP A 86 -8.92 7.37 8.26
CA TRP A 86 -9.88 7.68 9.30
C TRP A 86 -9.21 7.84 10.64
N GLN A 87 -9.69 8.79 11.45
CA GLN A 87 -9.16 9.06 12.77
C GLN A 87 -10.24 9.30 13.81
N LYS A 88 -10.05 8.77 15.01
CA LYS A 88 -10.98 8.92 16.14
C LYS A 88 -10.23 9.14 17.45
N GLU A 89 -10.81 9.87 18.39
CA GLU A 89 -10.26 9.99 19.75
C GLU A 89 -10.41 8.63 20.45
N ASP A 90 -9.36 8.17 21.14
CA ASP A 90 -9.31 6.84 21.73
C ASP A 90 -10.33 6.71 22.87
N ALA A 91 -11.45 6.02 22.57
CA ALA A 91 -12.55 5.78 23.50
C ALA A 91 -12.75 4.26 23.76
N GLY A 92 -11.73 3.44 23.49
CA GLY A 92 -11.76 1.99 23.68
C GLY A 92 -12.38 1.18 22.53
N GLN A 93 -13.32 1.76 21.75
CA GLN A 93 -13.83 1.13 20.53
C GLN A 93 -13.11 1.68 19.28
N ASN A 94 -12.05 0.96 18.90
CA ASN A 94 -11.05 1.41 17.95
C ASN A 94 -11.11 0.71 16.59
N ASP A 95 -12.09 -0.17 16.38
CA ASP A 95 -12.30 -0.85 15.11
C ASP A 95 -13.24 -0.03 14.22
N ILE A 96 -12.84 0.16 12.97
CA ILE A 96 -13.63 0.85 11.95
C ILE A 96 -14.78 -0.05 11.43
N PHE A 97 -14.61 -1.37 11.51
CA PHE A 97 -15.62 -2.33 11.09
C PHE A 97 -16.36 -2.87 12.31
N SER A 98 -17.66 -2.58 12.39
CA SER A 98 -18.55 -3.08 13.43
C SER A 98 -18.90 -4.57 13.24
N ASP A 99 -18.94 -5.04 11.99
CA ASP A 99 -19.35 -6.39 11.64
C ASP A 99 -18.28 -7.18 10.86
N ARG A 100 -18.32 -8.51 11.03
CA ARG A 100 -17.41 -9.45 10.35
C ARG A 100 -17.56 -9.41 8.83
N GLN A 101 -18.76 -9.11 8.33
CA GLN A 101 -19.04 -9.10 6.90
C GLN A 101 -18.41 -7.89 6.20
N SER A 102 -18.44 -6.71 6.80
CA SER A 102 -17.71 -5.53 6.31
C SER A 102 -16.21 -5.77 6.29
N LYS A 103 -15.65 -6.38 7.33
CA LYS A 103 -14.23 -6.75 7.38
C LYS A 103 -13.84 -7.77 6.30
N ARG A 104 -14.72 -8.73 6.02
CA ARG A 104 -14.54 -9.70 4.92
C ARG A 104 -14.58 -9.03 3.55
N ASN A 105 -15.49 -8.08 3.37
CA ASN A 105 -15.61 -7.32 2.13
C ASN A 105 -14.39 -6.42 1.91
N TYR A 106 -13.84 -5.83 2.97
CA TYR A 106 -12.57 -5.12 2.94
C TYR A 106 -11.44 -6.02 2.39
N TYR A 107 -11.22 -7.20 2.99
CA TYR A 107 -10.17 -8.10 2.50
C TYR A 107 -10.43 -8.57 1.06
N LYS A 108 -11.69 -8.71 0.64
CA LYS A 108 -12.04 -9.00 -0.75
C LYS A 108 -11.56 -7.90 -1.71
N ARG A 109 -11.76 -6.63 -1.36
CA ARG A 109 -11.30 -5.49 -2.17
C ARG A 109 -9.77 -5.42 -2.21
N VAL A 110 -9.11 -5.61 -1.06
CA VAL A 110 -7.63 -5.67 -0.98
C VAL A 110 -7.07 -6.80 -1.85
N MET A 111 -7.70 -7.97 -1.85
CA MET A 111 -7.32 -9.08 -2.74
C MET A 111 -7.51 -8.71 -4.23
N GLY A 112 -8.62 -8.06 -4.58
CA GLY A 112 -8.85 -7.56 -5.94
C GLY A 112 -7.74 -6.61 -6.39
N TYR A 113 -7.43 -5.61 -5.58
CA TYR A 113 -6.35 -4.66 -5.81
C TYR A 113 -4.98 -5.33 -5.98
N THR A 114 -4.58 -6.17 -5.02
CA THR A 114 -3.26 -6.84 -5.02
C THR A 114 -3.12 -7.83 -6.18
N SER A 115 -4.19 -8.55 -6.54
CA SER A 115 -4.19 -9.45 -7.70
C SER A 115 -4.12 -8.70 -9.02
N GLY A 116 -4.88 -7.60 -9.19
CA GLY A 116 -4.86 -6.78 -10.39
C GLY A 116 -3.47 -6.16 -10.64
N LEU A 117 -2.86 -5.58 -9.60
CA LEU A 117 -1.48 -5.08 -9.69
C LEU A 117 -0.46 -6.20 -9.92
N GLY A 118 -0.63 -7.36 -9.27
CA GLY A 118 0.23 -8.52 -9.47
C GLY A 118 0.23 -9.00 -10.91
N VAL A 119 -0.96 -9.12 -11.54
CA VAL A 119 -1.10 -9.54 -12.95
C VAL A 119 -0.51 -8.49 -13.90
N LEU A 120 -0.73 -7.20 -13.65
CA LEU A 120 -0.13 -6.12 -14.44
C LEU A 120 1.40 -6.18 -14.39
N LEU A 121 1.98 -6.31 -13.20
CA LEU A 121 3.43 -6.40 -13.03
C LEU A 121 4.01 -7.69 -13.62
N LEU A 122 3.29 -8.81 -13.53
CA LEU A 122 3.66 -10.06 -14.20
C LEU A 122 3.69 -9.88 -15.72
N SER A 123 2.72 -9.16 -16.28
CA SER A 123 2.66 -8.85 -17.71
C SER A 123 3.84 -7.98 -18.14
N ILE A 124 4.21 -6.99 -17.33
CA ILE A 124 5.40 -6.15 -17.54
C ILE A 124 6.68 -6.99 -17.45
N CYS A 125 6.80 -7.87 -16.44
CA CYS A 125 7.94 -8.78 -16.33
C CYS A 125 8.05 -9.65 -17.58
N PHE A 126 6.93 -10.24 -18.03
CA PHE A 126 6.92 -11.04 -19.24
C PHE A 126 7.41 -10.24 -20.45
N MET A 127 6.91 -9.01 -20.66
CA MET A 127 7.38 -8.15 -21.76
C MET A 127 8.89 -7.82 -21.65
N LEU A 128 9.39 -7.54 -20.45
CA LEU A 128 10.79 -7.16 -20.23
C LEU A 128 11.76 -8.34 -20.38
N TYR A 129 11.36 -9.55 -19.99
CA TYR A 129 12.23 -10.73 -19.96
C TYR A 129 12.05 -11.69 -21.13
N LYS A 130 11.02 -11.50 -21.97
CA LYS A 130 10.72 -12.41 -23.08
C LYS A 130 11.85 -12.46 -24.11
N ASP A 131 12.35 -11.30 -24.51
CA ASP A 131 13.31 -11.19 -25.62
C ASP A 131 14.73 -10.85 -25.12
N SER A 132 14.88 -10.46 -23.85
CA SER A 132 16.15 -10.04 -23.28
C SER A 132 16.35 -10.51 -21.84
N GLY A 133 17.56 -10.95 -21.50
CA GLY A 133 17.93 -11.24 -20.11
C GLY A 133 17.98 -9.99 -19.24
N LEU A 134 18.37 -10.14 -17.96
CA LEU A 134 18.51 -9.01 -17.03
C LEU A 134 19.51 -7.95 -17.53
N TYR A 135 20.57 -8.43 -18.19
CA TYR A 135 21.59 -7.65 -18.88
C TYR A 135 21.31 -7.70 -20.39
N LEU A 136 21.22 -6.54 -21.02
CA LEU A 136 20.99 -6.29 -22.44
C LEU A 136 22.29 -6.20 -23.24
N THR A 137 23.45 -6.01 -22.59
CA THR A 137 24.72 -5.95 -23.30
C THR A 137 25.00 -7.32 -23.95
N GLU A 138 24.96 -7.35 -25.28
CA GLU A 138 25.25 -8.56 -26.05
C GLU A 138 26.68 -9.02 -25.78
N GLY A 139 26.84 -10.31 -25.49
CA GLY A 139 28.14 -10.88 -25.20
C GLY A 139 28.82 -10.29 -23.97
N LEU A 140 28.09 -9.69 -23.02
CA LEU A 140 28.67 -9.16 -21.76
C LEU A 140 29.60 -10.19 -21.10
N TRP A 141 29.15 -11.44 -21.02
CA TRP A 141 29.89 -12.54 -20.42
C TRP A 141 31.08 -13.04 -21.25
N SER A 142 31.19 -12.63 -22.51
CA SER A 142 32.31 -12.93 -23.40
C SER A 142 33.32 -11.77 -23.52
N MET A 143 33.05 -10.62 -22.89
CA MET A 143 34.01 -9.51 -22.86
C MET A 143 35.17 -9.83 -21.89
N GLU A 144 36.38 -9.41 -22.25
CA GLU A 144 37.57 -9.60 -21.41
C GLU A 144 38.11 -8.27 -20.85
N GLY A 145 38.81 -8.37 -19.72
CA GLY A 145 39.58 -7.27 -19.13
C GLY A 145 38.73 -6.06 -18.70
N ALA A 146 39.21 -4.86 -19.01
CA ALA A 146 38.60 -3.61 -18.54
C ALA A 146 37.25 -3.29 -19.19
N LEU A 147 36.97 -3.83 -20.38
CA LEU A 147 35.70 -3.61 -21.08
C LEU A 147 34.54 -4.33 -20.38
N PHE A 148 34.78 -5.55 -19.90
CA PHE A 148 33.82 -6.31 -19.08
C PHE A 148 33.39 -5.52 -17.85
N TRP A 149 34.34 -5.06 -17.03
CA TRP A 149 34.03 -4.36 -15.78
C TRP A 149 33.31 -3.04 -16.00
N LYS A 150 33.64 -2.30 -17.07
CA LYS A 150 32.93 -1.07 -17.43
C LYS A 150 31.50 -1.35 -17.87
N ALA A 151 31.30 -2.31 -18.76
CA ALA A 151 29.98 -2.69 -19.26
C ALA A 151 29.10 -3.22 -18.13
N LEU A 152 29.65 -4.07 -17.26
CA LEU A 152 28.96 -4.62 -16.10
C LEU A 152 28.53 -3.49 -15.14
N LEU A 153 29.47 -2.66 -14.67
CA LEU A 153 29.17 -1.60 -13.70
C LEU A 153 28.18 -0.57 -14.27
N PHE A 154 28.29 -0.26 -15.56
CA PHE A 154 27.37 0.64 -16.24
C PHE A 154 25.96 0.05 -16.34
N GLU A 155 25.84 -1.25 -16.63
CA GLU A 155 24.55 -1.89 -16.83
C GLU A 155 23.86 -2.33 -15.53
N THR A 156 24.62 -2.68 -14.48
CA THR A 156 24.05 -3.18 -13.21
C THR A 156 22.94 -2.28 -12.63
N PRO A 157 23.05 -0.94 -12.60
CA PRO A 157 21.95 -0.08 -12.14
C PRO A 157 20.66 -0.28 -12.94
N PHE A 158 20.75 -0.41 -14.26
CA PHE A 158 19.59 -0.64 -15.12
C PHE A 158 19.05 -2.06 -14.98
N ALA A 159 19.92 -3.05 -14.83
CA ALA A 159 19.53 -4.43 -14.54
C ALA A 159 18.77 -4.54 -13.21
N LEU A 160 19.20 -3.81 -12.16
CA LEU A 160 18.49 -3.72 -10.88
C LEU A 160 17.12 -3.04 -11.03
N LEU A 161 17.02 -1.97 -11.83
CA LEU A 161 15.74 -1.33 -12.11
C LEU A 161 14.77 -2.28 -12.84
N ARG A 162 15.27 -3.10 -13.77
CA ARG A 162 14.47 -4.13 -14.46
C ARG A 162 14.03 -5.25 -13.52
N LEU A 163 14.83 -5.56 -12.48
CA LEU A 163 14.47 -6.55 -11.47
C LEU A 163 13.33 -6.11 -10.55
N LEU A 164 13.14 -4.79 -10.37
CA LEU A 164 12.19 -4.22 -9.42
C LEU A 164 10.74 -4.72 -9.62
N PRO A 165 10.15 -4.75 -10.83
CA PRO A 165 8.83 -5.33 -11.05
C PRO A 165 8.70 -6.79 -10.58
N ALA A 166 9.73 -7.62 -10.78
CA ALA A 166 9.70 -9.03 -10.35
C ALA A 166 9.69 -9.15 -8.82
N LEU A 167 10.48 -8.31 -8.12
CA LEU A 167 10.44 -8.24 -6.66
C LEU A 167 9.07 -7.76 -6.15
N MET A 168 8.47 -6.77 -6.84
CA MET A 168 7.14 -6.27 -6.51
C MET A 168 6.05 -7.34 -6.68
N VAL A 169 6.13 -8.20 -7.70
CA VAL A 169 5.22 -9.34 -7.85
C VAL A 169 5.25 -10.25 -6.61
N GLY A 170 6.44 -10.62 -6.14
CA GLY A 170 6.58 -11.44 -4.93
C GLY A 170 5.97 -10.77 -3.69
N PHE A 171 6.17 -9.46 -3.55
CA PHE A 171 5.56 -8.67 -2.49
C PHE A 171 4.02 -8.66 -2.57
N PHE A 172 3.45 -8.40 -3.75
CA PHE A 172 2.00 -8.37 -3.94
C PHE A 172 1.37 -9.76 -3.77
N ALA A 173 2.04 -10.82 -4.20
CA ALA A 173 1.62 -12.20 -3.93
C ALA A 173 1.58 -12.51 -2.43
N SER A 174 2.58 -12.06 -1.67
CA SER A 174 2.58 -12.17 -0.20
C SER A 174 1.43 -11.40 0.45
N SER A 175 1.19 -10.16 -0.01
CA SER A 175 0.06 -9.33 0.46
C SER A 175 -1.29 -9.99 0.17
N PHE A 176 -1.48 -10.50 -1.05
CA PHE A 176 -2.66 -11.24 -1.46
C PHE A 176 -2.89 -12.47 -0.56
N TYR A 177 -1.84 -13.27 -0.34
CA TYR A 177 -1.92 -14.45 0.52
C TYR A 177 -2.32 -14.09 1.96
N LYS A 178 -1.74 -13.02 2.52
CA LYS A 178 -2.13 -12.53 3.86
C LYS A 178 -3.61 -12.12 3.90
N ALA A 179 -4.07 -11.33 2.92
CA ALA A 179 -5.46 -10.90 2.83
C ALA A 179 -6.42 -12.10 2.68
N TYR A 180 -6.07 -13.06 1.82
CA TYR A 180 -6.83 -14.31 1.64
C TYR A 180 -6.93 -15.11 2.95
N ARG A 181 -5.82 -15.31 3.66
CA ARG A 181 -5.79 -16.03 4.93
C ARG A 181 -6.63 -15.35 6.00
N LYS A 182 -6.65 -14.02 6.05
CA LYS A 182 -7.50 -13.28 6.99
C LYS A 182 -8.96 -13.36 6.60
N GLN A 183 -9.27 -13.32 5.30
CA GLN A 183 -10.63 -13.51 4.80
C GLN A 183 -11.16 -14.92 5.08
N SER A 184 -10.35 -15.97 4.93
CA SER A 184 -10.76 -17.36 5.16
C SER A 184 -11.10 -17.62 6.63
N ARG A 185 -10.28 -17.12 7.56
CA ARG A 185 -10.54 -17.20 9.01
C ARG A 185 -11.85 -16.54 9.45
N LEU A 186 -12.32 -15.55 8.70
CA LEU A 186 -13.61 -14.89 8.94
C LEU A 186 -14.81 -15.71 8.43
N LYS A 187 -14.58 -16.78 7.65
CA LYS A 187 -15.62 -17.72 7.19
C LYS A 187 -15.82 -18.92 8.12
N GLU A 188 -14.81 -19.28 8.90
CA GLU A 188 -14.77 -20.54 9.68
C GLU A 188 -15.45 -20.43 11.07
N ASN A 189 -15.81 -19.22 11.53
CA ASN A 189 -16.61 -18.98 12.75
C ASN A 189 -17.73 -17.98 12.47
#